data_AF-A0A2N9XBK9-F1
#
_entry.id   AF-A0A2N9XBK9-F1
#
_cell.length_a   1.000
_cell.length_b   1.000
_cell.length_c   1.000
_cell.angle_alpha   90.00
_cell.angle_beta   90.00
_cell.angle_gamma   90.00
#
_symmetry.space_group_name_H-M   'P 1'
#
loop_
_entity.id
_entity.type
_entity.pdbx_description
1 polymer ?
#
loop_
_entity_poly.entity_id
_entity_poly.type
_entity_poly.pdbx_seq_one_letter_code
_entity_poly.pdbx_strand_id
1 'polypeptide(L)'
;MNFVNSASVANLLIDVSMTRGQFQHYKEHIDTHDKHENLRVGTKQVADDNGNMVDQPVYEDFYFKQYSMKTVNKAEMVAKVHSSVLYDLNRHYSTKCTSSQTYYWFDGHVPRKYTAFTEGKLLGREEQLGLARENLWSQMRGDFNEMSRVLANL
;
A
#
# COMPACT_ATOMS: atom_id res chain seq x y z
N MET A 1 -7.33 23.98 34.29
CA MET A 1 -7.57 22.57 34.68
C MET A 1 -8.71 22.60 35.68
N ASN A 2 -9.86 22.01 35.35
CA ASN A 2 -10.97 21.88 36.28
C ASN A 2 -10.92 20.47 36.88
N PHE A 3 -10.92 20.39 38.20
CA PHE A 3 -11.01 19.13 38.94
C PHE A 3 -12.44 18.59 38.84
N VAL A 4 -12.59 17.28 38.68
CA VAL A 4 -13.90 16.63 38.73
C VAL A 4 -14.22 16.30 40.19
N ASN A 5 -15.30 16.88 40.71
CA ASN A 5 -15.56 16.92 42.15
C ASN A 5 -16.35 15.71 42.71
N SER A 6 -16.69 14.70 41.89
CA SER A 6 -17.27 13.44 42.38
C SER A 6 -17.13 12.27 41.39
N ALA A 7 -17.13 11.05 41.91
CA ALA A 7 -17.06 9.82 41.10
C ALA A 7 -18.26 9.64 40.16
N SER A 8 -19.40 10.27 40.46
CA SER A 8 -20.60 10.28 39.63
C SER A 8 -20.50 11.14 38.37
N VAL A 9 -19.46 11.98 38.23
CA VAL A 9 -19.23 12.82 37.04
C VAL A 9 -18.10 12.28 36.16
N ALA A 10 -17.45 11.19 36.56
CA ALA A 10 -16.42 10.56 35.76
C ALA A 10 -17.05 9.87 34.53
N ASN A 11 -16.65 10.26 33.32
CA ASN A 11 -17.19 9.73 32.08
C ASN A 11 -16.10 9.60 31.00
N LEU A 12 -16.19 8.55 30.18
CA LEU A 12 -15.36 8.36 29.00
C LEU A 12 -16.26 8.36 27.77
N LEU A 13 -16.19 9.43 26.98
CA LEU A 13 -16.87 9.53 25.71
C LEU A 13 -15.84 9.36 24.58
N ILE A 14 -16.00 8.33 23.77
CA ILE A 14 -15.20 8.12 22.57
C ILE A 14 -16.10 8.38 21.37
N ASP A 15 -15.88 9.50 20.70
CA ASP A 15 -16.52 9.80 19.42
C ASP A 15 -15.60 9.34 18.28
N VAL A 16 -15.96 8.22 17.65
CA VAL A 16 -15.26 7.72 16.46
C VAL A 16 -16.02 8.20 15.23
N SER A 17 -15.54 9.29 14.66
CA SER A 17 -16.13 9.85 13.44
C SER A 17 -15.32 9.43 12.21
N MET A 18 -15.99 8.90 11.20
CA MET A 18 -15.37 8.67 9.91
C MET A 18 -15.50 9.92 9.03
N THR A 19 -14.43 10.71 8.91
CA THR A 19 -14.40 11.92 8.06
C THR A 19 -14.60 11.58 6.57
N ARG A 20 -15.25 12.49 5.80
CA ARG A 20 -15.46 12.33 4.34
C ARG A 20 -14.12 12.04 3.64
N GLY A 21 -14.08 11.00 2.81
CA GLY A 21 -12.83 10.41 2.26
C GLY A 21 -12.49 9.00 2.79
N GLN A 22 -13.46 8.36 3.46
CA GLN A 22 -13.35 7.07 4.18
C GLN A 22 -12.71 5.92 3.40
N PHE A 23 -12.89 5.91 2.08
CA PHE A 23 -12.18 5.02 1.18
C PHE A 23 -12.11 5.73 -0.17
N GLN A 24 -10.90 5.94 -0.67
CA GLN A 24 -10.67 6.53 -1.98
C GLN A 24 -9.89 5.55 -2.83
N HIS A 25 -10.45 5.25 -4.00
CA HIS A 25 -9.78 4.50 -5.04
C HIS A 25 -9.17 5.48 -6.03
N TYR A 26 -7.85 5.49 -6.12
CA TYR A 26 -7.09 6.30 -7.05
C TYR A 26 -6.54 5.40 -8.15
N LYS A 27 -6.84 5.76 -9.39
CA LYS A 27 -6.21 5.20 -10.58
C LYS A 27 -5.29 6.28 -11.13
N GLU A 28 -4.20 6.53 -10.43
CA GLU A 28 -3.35 7.67 -10.77
C GLU A 28 -1.98 7.15 -11.20
N HIS A 29 -1.73 7.37 -12.49
CA HIS A 29 -0.50 7.16 -13.24
C HIS A 29 -0.43 5.87 -14.05
N ILE A 30 -0.40 6.07 -15.36
CA ILE A 30 0.10 5.10 -16.32
C ILE A 30 1.50 5.58 -16.69
N ASP A 31 2.50 4.78 -16.34
CA ASP A 31 3.86 4.99 -16.82
C ASP A 31 4.09 4.19 -18.10
N THR A 32 4.88 4.74 -18.99
CA THR A 32 5.32 4.06 -20.22
C THR A 32 6.83 4.11 -20.30
N HIS A 33 7.44 2.96 -20.60
CA HIS A 33 8.88 2.83 -20.77
C HIS A 33 9.17 2.12 -22.08
N ASP A 34 9.97 2.75 -22.94
CA ASP A 34 10.50 2.09 -24.12
C ASP A 34 11.62 1.12 -23.70
N LYS A 35 11.59 -0.08 -24.26
CA LYS A 35 12.55 -1.17 -23.99
C LYS A 35 13.13 -1.67 -25.30
N HIS A 36 14.42 -1.99 -25.23
CA HIS A 36 15.16 -2.62 -26.31
C HIS A 36 16.00 -3.76 -25.76
N GLU A 37 15.92 -4.93 -26.40
CA GLU A 37 16.76 -6.07 -26.07
C GLU A 37 17.20 -6.82 -27.33
N ASN A 38 18.47 -7.21 -27.41
CA ASN A 38 18.97 -8.15 -28.41
C ASN A 38 19.07 -9.53 -27.76
N LEU A 39 18.29 -10.51 -28.25
CA LEU A 39 18.22 -11.85 -27.66
C LEU A 39 18.54 -12.92 -28.69
N ARG A 40 19.24 -13.97 -28.24
CA ARG A 40 19.43 -15.18 -29.04
C ARG A 40 18.12 -15.93 -29.14
N VAL A 41 17.56 -16.01 -30.36
CA VAL A 41 16.28 -16.66 -30.64
C VAL A 41 16.43 -18.09 -31.17
N GLY A 42 17.65 -18.48 -31.55
CA GLY A 42 17.91 -19.85 -31.97
C GLY A 42 19.32 -20.06 -32.48
N THR A 43 19.47 -21.10 -33.29
CA THR A 43 20.66 -21.39 -34.09
C THR A 43 20.26 -21.62 -35.54
N LYS A 44 21.16 -21.26 -36.45
CA LYS A 44 21.10 -21.65 -37.85
C LYS A 44 22.35 -22.44 -38.19
N GLN A 45 22.22 -23.43 -39.04
CA GLN A 45 23.36 -24.20 -39.53
C GLN A 45 24.01 -23.42 -40.67
N VAL A 46 25.32 -23.21 -40.60
CA VAL A 46 26.12 -22.51 -41.62
C VAL A 46 27.36 -23.34 -41.90
N ALA A 47 27.77 -23.44 -43.16
CA ALA A 47 29.01 -24.12 -43.50
C ALA A 47 30.22 -23.29 -43.01
N ASP A 48 31.16 -23.94 -42.34
CA ASP A 48 32.48 -23.38 -42.04
C ASP A 48 33.39 -23.42 -43.29
N ASP A 49 34.60 -22.89 -43.17
CA ASP A 49 35.58 -22.85 -44.27
C ASP A 49 36.00 -24.24 -44.78
N ASN A 50 35.68 -25.30 -44.03
CA ASN A 50 35.96 -26.70 -44.37
C ASN A 50 34.71 -27.43 -44.90
N GLY A 51 33.58 -26.75 -45.07
CA GLY A 51 32.31 -27.33 -45.53
C GLY A 51 31.54 -28.10 -44.45
N ASN A 52 31.95 -28.06 -43.19
CA ASN A 52 31.19 -28.65 -42.09
C ASN A 52 30.07 -27.72 -41.65
N MET A 53 28.89 -28.27 -41.38
CA MET A 53 27.78 -27.48 -40.87
C MET A 53 27.95 -27.22 -39.37
N VAL A 54 28.06 -25.94 -39.00
CA VAL A 54 28.20 -25.50 -37.60
C VAL A 54 26.98 -24.66 -37.19
N ASP A 55 26.59 -24.80 -35.92
CA ASP A 55 25.51 -24.00 -35.34
C ASP A 55 25.98 -22.57 -35.07
N GLN A 56 25.46 -21.62 -35.84
CA GLN A 56 25.65 -20.20 -35.58
C GLN A 56 24.46 -19.65 -34.77
N PRO A 57 24.69 -18.94 -33.65
CA PRO A 57 23.61 -18.30 -32.90
C PRO A 57 22.92 -17.22 -33.74
N VAL A 58 21.59 -17.21 -33.72
CA VAL A 58 20.76 -16.18 -34.35
C VAL A 58 20.27 -15.24 -33.26
N TYR A 59 20.52 -13.95 -33.45
CA TYR A 59 20.07 -12.87 -32.57
C TYR A 59 18.97 -12.06 -33.26
N GLU A 60 18.02 -11.58 -32.48
CA GLU A 60 16.92 -10.74 -32.92
C GLU A 60 16.80 -9.54 -31.98
N ASP A 61 16.57 -8.36 -32.55
CA ASP A 61 16.32 -7.14 -31.81
C ASP A 61 14.82 -7.00 -31.50
N PHE A 62 14.50 -6.79 -30.23
CA PHE A 62 13.16 -6.60 -29.73
C PHE A 62 13.00 -5.15 -29.29
N TYR A 63 12.03 -4.46 -29.90
CA TYR A 63 11.63 -3.10 -29.55
C TYR A 63 10.18 -3.14 -29.06
N PHE A 64 9.98 -2.83 -27.78
CA PHE A 64 8.67 -2.92 -27.15
C PHE A 64 8.47 -1.85 -26.08
N LYS A 65 7.21 -1.61 -25.76
CA LYS A 65 6.80 -0.71 -24.68
C LYS A 65 6.38 -1.53 -23.48
N GLN A 66 6.85 -1.14 -22.31
CA GLN A 66 6.32 -1.58 -21.03
C GLN A 66 5.42 -0.47 -20.49
N TYR A 67 4.17 -0.83 -20.20
CA TYR A 67 3.24 0.02 -19.48
C TYR A 67 3.09 -0.47 -18.05
N SER A 68 2.91 0.46 -17.12
CA SER A 68 2.49 0.12 -15.77
C SER A 68 1.38 1.04 -15.30
N MET A 69 0.35 0.46 -14.71
CA MET A 69 -0.79 1.18 -14.16
C MET A 69 -0.86 0.93 -12.67
N LYS A 70 -0.59 1.98 -11.89
CA LYS A 70 -0.68 1.91 -10.43
C LYS A 70 -2.07 2.29 -9.97
N THR A 71 -2.64 1.41 -9.16
CA THR A 71 -3.92 1.60 -8.50
C THR A 71 -3.67 1.66 -7.00
N VAL A 72 -4.25 2.65 -6.32
CA VAL A 72 -4.04 2.90 -4.89
C VAL A 72 -5.38 3.03 -4.20
N ASN A 73 -5.59 2.28 -3.13
CA ASN A 73 -6.71 2.49 -2.22
C ASN A 73 -6.19 3.14 -0.94
N LYS A 74 -6.93 4.12 -0.43
CA LYS A 74 -6.64 4.77 0.85
C LYS A 74 -7.88 4.81 1.72
N ALA A 75 -7.74 4.40 2.97
CA ALA A 75 -8.75 4.58 4.01
C ALA A 75 -8.17 5.44 5.15
N GLU A 76 -9.00 6.30 5.72
CA GLU A 76 -8.65 7.14 6.86
C GLU A 76 -9.72 7.02 7.93
N MET A 77 -9.29 6.84 9.18
CA MET A 77 -10.17 6.79 10.34
C MET A 77 -9.68 7.75 11.41
N VAL A 78 -10.63 8.47 12.00
CA VAL A 78 -10.38 9.50 13.00
C VAL A 78 -11.20 9.18 14.25
N ALA A 79 -10.59 9.36 15.43
CA ALA A 79 -11.29 9.26 16.70
C ALA A 79 -10.98 10.48 17.57
N LYS A 80 -11.98 10.93 18.32
CA LYS A 80 -11.87 11.93 19.38
C LYS A 80 -12.24 11.25 20.69
N VAL A 81 -11.30 11.27 21.62
CA VAL A 81 -11.51 10.74 22.97
C VAL A 81 -11.64 11.92 23.91
N HIS A 82 -12.77 11.95 24.59
CA HIS A 82 -13.09 12.87 25.66
C HIS A 82 -13.16 12.06 26.95
N SER A 83 -12.17 12.24 27.82
CA SER A 83 -12.13 11.57 29.12
C SER A 83 -12.26 12.63 30.20
N SER A 84 -13.26 12.50 31.06
CA SER A 84 -13.46 13.33 32.24
C SER A 84 -13.33 12.40 33.44
N VAL A 85 -12.15 12.35 34.09
CA VAL A 85 -11.92 11.50 35.28
C VAL A 85 -11.48 12.37 36.45
N LEU A 86 -10.19 12.50 36.78
CA LEU A 86 -9.69 13.54 37.70
C LEU A 86 -9.39 14.86 36.95
N TYR A 87 -9.13 14.75 35.65
CA TYR A 87 -8.88 15.84 34.72
C TYR A 87 -9.68 15.60 33.42
N ASP A 88 -10.05 16.69 32.74
CA ASP A 88 -10.54 16.63 31.37
C ASP A 88 -9.39 16.45 30.38
N LEU A 89 -9.46 15.39 29.58
CA LEU A 89 -8.48 15.06 28.56
C LEU A 89 -9.20 14.86 27.22
N ASN A 90 -8.86 15.72 26.27
CA ASN A 90 -9.33 15.65 24.89
C ASN A 90 -8.17 15.22 24.00
N ARG A 91 -8.24 14.03 23.40
CA ARG A 91 -7.23 13.54 22.45
C ARG A 91 -7.85 13.28 21.10
N HIS A 92 -7.08 13.58 20.06
CA HIS A 92 -7.44 13.34 18.67
C HIS A 92 -6.50 12.29 18.09
N TYR A 93 -7.08 11.27 17.47
CA TYR A 93 -6.35 10.18 16.82
C TYR A 93 -6.75 10.16 15.35
N SER A 94 -5.77 9.96 14.48
CA SER A 94 -5.99 9.72 13.05
C SER A 94 -5.02 8.64 12.58
N THR A 95 -5.55 7.71 11.79
CA THR A 95 -4.74 6.69 11.14
C THR A 95 -5.17 6.51 9.70
N LYS A 96 -4.20 6.16 8.88
CA LYS A 96 -4.34 6.00 7.43
C LYS A 96 -3.83 4.61 7.06
N CYS A 97 -4.62 3.92 6.23
CA CYS A 97 -4.22 2.68 5.60
C CYS A 97 -4.16 2.91 4.09
N THR A 98 -3.03 2.58 3.48
CA THR A 98 -2.82 2.67 2.03
C THR A 98 -2.46 1.30 1.50
N SER A 99 -3.06 0.89 0.39
CA SER A 99 -2.69 -0.32 -0.35
C SER A 99 -2.56 0.03 -1.83
N SER A 100 -1.73 -0.71 -2.54
CA SER A 100 -1.50 -0.46 -3.96
C SER A 100 -1.24 -1.73 -4.72
N GLN A 101 -1.65 -1.71 -5.98
CA GLN A 101 -1.38 -2.75 -6.95
C GLN A 101 -0.95 -2.10 -8.25
N THR A 102 0.11 -2.63 -8.85
CA THR A 102 0.62 -2.17 -10.15
C THR A 102 0.43 -3.29 -11.16
N TYR A 103 -0.31 -3.00 -12.23
CA TYR A 103 -0.47 -3.92 -13.35
C TYR A 103 0.53 -3.56 -14.45
N TYR A 104 1.31 -4.52 -14.93
CA TYR A 104 2.28 -4.36 -16.01
C TYR A 104 1.82 -5.10 -17.25
N TRP A 105 1.88 -4.44 -18.41
CA TRP A 105 1.64 -5.06 -19.71
C TRP A 105 2.63 -4.54 -20.75
N PHE A 106 2.77 -5.30 -21.82
CA PHE A 106 3.78 -5.05 -22.85
C PHE A 106 3.11 -4.99 -24.24
N ASP A 107 3.64 -4.15 -25.12
CA ASP A 107 3.13 -3.94 -26.48
C ASP A 107 4.29 -3.79 -27.47
N GLY A 108 4.05 -4.14 -28.73
CA GLY A 108 5.08 -4.17 -29.78
C GLY A 108 5.75 -5.54 -29.92
N HIS A 109 7.02 -5.55 -30.33
CA HIS A 109 7.77 -6.79 -30.54
C HIS A 109 8.37 -7.28 -29.22
N VAL A 110 7.55 -8.02 -28.46
CA VAL A 110 7.86 -8.42 -27.09
C VAL A 110 8.50 -9.82 -27.06
N PRO A 111 9.66 -10.00 -26.39
CA PRO A 111 10.23 -11.32 -26.18
C PRO A 111 9.28 -12.24 -25.40
N ARG A 112 9.24 -13.54 -25.75
CA ARG A 112 8.35 -14.53 -25.11
C ARG A 112 8.51 -14.66 -23.59
N LYS A 113 9.64 -14.24 -23.02
CA LYS A 113 9.90 -14.25 -21.57
C LYS A 113 9.06 -13.19 -20.81
N TYR A 114 8.50 -12.19 -21.49
CA TYR A 114 7.67 -11.16 -20.89
C TYR A 114 6.20 -11.54 -21.00
N THR A 115 5.54 -11.63 -19.86
CA THR A 115 4.08 -11.81 -19.75
C THR A 115 3.53 -10.74 -18.82
N ALA A 116 2.28 -10.34 -19.05
CA ALA A 116 1.62 -9.39 -18.18
C ALA A 116 1.56 -9.95 -16.75
N PHE A 117 1.88 -9.09 -15.77
CA PHE A 117 1.91 -9.49 -14.38
C PHE A 117 1.45 -8.35 -13.48
N THR A 118 1.17 -8.71 -12.24
CA THR A 118 0.67 -7.78 -11.23
C THR A 118 1.56 -7.83 -10.01
N GLU A 119 1.94 -6.67 -9.51
CA GLU A 119 2.74 -6.51 -8.30
C GLU A 119 1.93 -5.82 -7.20
N GLY A 120 2.10 -6.25 -5.96
CA GLY A 120 1.38 -5.71 -4.81
C GLY A 120 -0.03 -6.28 -4.65
N LYS A 121 -0.72 -5.80 -3.61
CA LYS A 121 -2.09 -6.21 -3.26
C LYS A 121 -2.95 -4.98 -3.08
N LEU A 122 -4.04 -4.92 -3.83
CA LEU A 122 -5.07 -3.91 -3.64
C LEU A 122 -6.06 -4.43 -2.59
N LEU A 123 -6.06 -3.83 -1.41
CA LEU A 123 -6.97 -4.22 -0.33
C LEU A 123 -8.35 -3.63 -0.57
N GLY A 124 -9.38 -4.43 -0.27
CA GLY A 124 -10.76 -4.00 -0.31
C GLY A 124 -11.08 -2.96 0.78
N ARG A 125 -12.24 -2.31 0.65
CA ARG A 125 -12.70 -1.30 1.62
C ARG A 125 -12.73 -1.84 3.05
N GLU A 126 -13.30 -3.02 3.26
CA GLU A 126 -13.43 -3.61 4.60
C GLU A 126 -12.07 -3.99 5.21
N GLU A 127 -11.17 -4.58 4.43
CA GLU A 127 -9.81 -4.92 4.88
C GLU A 127 -9.06 -3.66 5.30
N GLN A 128 -9.09 -2.59 4.50
CA GLN A 128 -8.42 -1.33 4.84
C GLN A 128 -9.02 -0.64 6.06
N LEU A 129 -10.34 -0.65 6.19
CA LEU A 129 -11.02 -0.10 7.37
C LEU A 129 -10.73 -0.93 8.62
N GLY A 130 -10.63 -2.25 8.48
CA GLY A 130 -10.21 -3.17 9.55
C GLY A 130 -8.82 -2.80 10.07
N LEU A 131 -7.84 -2.69 9.17
CA LEU A 131 -6.47 -2.31 9.51
C LEU A 131 -6.38 -0.90 10.10
N ALA A 132 -7.09 0.08 9.53
CA ALA A 132 -7.15 1.42 10.09
C ALA A 132 -7.72 1.39 11.51
N ARG A 133 -8.82 0.67 11.73
CA ARG A 133 -9.44 0.52 13.06
C ARG A 133 -8.49 -0.14 14.07
N GLU A 134 -7.80 -1.22 13.69
CA GLU A 134 -6.85 -1.91 14.56
C GLU A 134 -5.69 -0.99 14.98
N ASN A 135 -5.13 -0.24 14.02
CA ASN A 135 -4.07 0.72 14.28
C ASN A 135 -4.54 1.85 15.21
N LEU A 136 -5.74 2.38 15.00
CA LEU A 136 -6.33 3.43 15.84
C LEU A 136 -6.49 2.95 17.29
N TRP A 137 -7.04 1.74 17.47
CA TRP A 137 -7.20 1.14 18.79
C TRP A 137 -5.89 0.80 19.47
N SER A 138 -4.85 0.42 18.70
CA SER A 138 -3.53 0.18 19.24
C SER A 138 -2.93 1.47 19.83
N GLN A 139 -3.01 2.58 19.08
CA GLN A 139 -2.57 3.90 19.55
C GLN A 139 -3.32 4.34 20.80
N MET A 140 -4.66 4.27 20.76
CA MET A 140 -5.49 4.64 21.91
C MET A 140 -5.16 3.81 23.15
N ARG A 141 -4.97 2.49 23.01
CA ARG A 141 -4.61 1.60 24.13
C ARG A 141 -3.23 1.92 24.71
N GLY A 142 -2.25 2.23 23.87
CA GLY A 142 -0.92 2.66 24.32
C GLY A 142 -1.02 3.89 25.23
N ASP A 143 -1.75 4.90 24.77
CA ASP A 143 -1.96 6.15 25.49
C ASP A 143 -2.72 5.95 26.82
N PHE A 144 -3.77 5.12 26.83
CA PHE A 144 -4.49 4.80 28.06
C PHE A 144 -3.62 4.06 29.09
N ASN A 145 -2.78 3.13 28.63
CA ASN A 145 -1.86 2.42 29.52
C ASN A 145 -0.80 3.37 30.11
N GLU A 146 -0.29 4.30 29.31
CA GLU A 146 0.66 5.31 29.78
C GLU A 146 0.00 6.24 30.83
N MET A 147 -1.21 6.72 30.55
CA MET A 147 -1.95 7.57 31.49
C MET A 147 -2.24 6.83 32.81
N SER A 148 -2.67 5.57 32.74
CA SER A 148 -2.88 4.73 33.92
C SER A 148 -1.60 4.58 34.76
N ARG A 149 -0.46 4.34 34.11
CA ARG A 149 0.84 4.23 34.78
C ARG A 149 1.26 5.54 35.46
N VAL A 150 1.05 6.69 34.82
CA VAL A 150 1.37 8.01 35.41
C VAL A 150 0.51 8.25 36.64
N LEU A 151 -0.80 7.95 36.55
CA LEU A 151 -1.74 8.13 37.67
C LEU A 151 -1.45 7.18 38.85
N ALA A 152 -1.00 5.95 38.59
CA ALA A 152 -0.66 4.99 39.63
C ALA A 152 0.61 5.36 40.43
N ASN A 153 1.43 6.29 39.92
CA ASN A 153 2.66 6.76 40.56
C ASN A 153 2.53 8.17 41.17
N LEU A 154 1.31 8.71 41.25
CA LEU A 154 0.94 9.92 42.00
C LEU A 154 0.44 9.56 43.40
#